data_AF-A0A7C6B0Z7-F1
#
_entry.id   AF-A0A7C6B0Z7-F1
#
_cell.length_a   1.000
_cell.length_b   1.000
_cell.length_c   1.000
_cell.angle_alpha   90.00
_cell.angle_beta   90.00
_cell.angle_gamma   90.00
#
_symmetry.space_group_name_H-M   'P 1'
#
loop_
_entity.id
_entity.type
_entity.pdbx_description
1 polymer ?
#
loop_
_entity_poly.entity_id
_entity_poly.type
_entity_poly.pdbx_seq_one_letter_code
_entity_poly.pdbx_strand_id
1 'polypeptide(L)' 'MLYADGKLYARYENALVALVDAHPKGLQVKGTFKTPTERMPNRTQPVIHDGKLYLRAHDVLMCFDIHRP' A
#
# COMPACT_ATOMS: atom_id res chain seq x y z
N MET A 1 -7.68 0.01 -2.81
CA MET A 1 -7.14 1.34 -2.45
C MET A 1 -7.64 1.69 -1.05
N LEU A 2 -6.79 2.21 -0.16
CA LEU A 2 -7.11 2.52 1.25
C LEU A 2 -6.72 3.98 1.56
N TYR A 3 -7.48 4.64 2.43
CA TYR A 3 -7.20 5.99 2.93
C TYR A 3 -6.96 5.97 4.44
N ALA A 4 -5.88 6.59 4.89
CA ALA A 4 -5.57 6.80 6.31
C ALA A 4 -4.66 8.03 6.46
N ASP A 5 -4.89 8.84 7.50
CA ASP A 5 -4.03 9.97 7.88
C ASP A 5 -3.60 10.90 6.72
N GLY A 6 -4.58 11.26 5.87
CA GLY A 6 -4.36 12.14 4.72
C GLY A 6 -3.65 11.49 3.54
N LYS A 7 -3.42 10.17 3.56
CA LYS A 7 -2.70 9.43 2.53
C LYS A 7 -3.54 8.32 1.92
N LEU A 8 -3.38 8.13 0.62
CA LEU A 8 -3.91 7.02 -0.16
C LEU A 8 -2.82 5.97 -0.36
N TYR A 9 -3.16 4.73 -0.06
CA TYR A 9 -2.36 3.55 -0.31
C TYR A 9 -2.93 2.85 -1.55
N ALA A 10 -2.27 3.07 -2.68
CA ALA A 10 -2.66 2.54 -3.98
C ALA A 10 -1.84 1.29 -4.29
N ARG A 11 -2.50 0.14 -4.31
CA ARG A 11 -1.90 -1.14 -4.70
C ARG A 11 -2.19 -1.41 -6.17
N TYR A 12 -1.14 -1.60 -6.94
CA TYR A 12 -1.20 -1.99 -8.35
C TYR A 12 -1.08 -3.49 -8.49
N GLU A 13 -1.51 -3.98 -9.64
CA GLU A 13 -1.45 -5.40 -9.97
C GLU A 13 0.00 -5.90 -9.91
N ASN A 14 0.97 -5.19 -10.51
CA ASN A 14 2.39 -5.55 -10.59
C ASN A 14 3.18 -5.49 -9.26
N ALA A 15 2.55 -5.76 -8.13
CA ALA A 15 3.13 -5.73 -6.78
C ALA A 15 3.62 -4.36 -6.30
N LEU A 16 3.43 -3.28 -7.07
CA LEU A 16 3.75 -1.92 -6.65
C LEU A 16 2.70 -1.41 -5.68
N VAL A 17 3.16 -0.76 -4.62
CA VAL A 17 2.33 0.01 -3.70
C VAL A 17 2.84 1.43 -3.69
N ALA A 18 1.96 2.39 -3.97
CA ALA A 18 2.25 3.81 -3.92
C ALA A 18 1.57 4.44 -2.71
N LEU A 19 2.34 5.24 -1.98
CA LEU A 19 1.84 6.17 -0.97
C LEU A 19 1.62 7.52 -1.64
N VAL A 20 0.39 8.02 -1.58
CA VAL A 20 -0.04 9.22 -2.30
C VAL A 20 -0.67 10.17 -1.30
N ASP A 21 -0.32 11.45 -1.31
CA ASP A 21 -1.05 12.44 -0.52
C ASP A 21 -2.44 12.66 -1.11
N ALA A 22 -3.46 12.64 -0.25
CA ALA A 22 -4.83 12.96 -0.63
C ALA A 22 -5.02 14.50 -0.70
N HIS A 23 -4.31 15.15 -1.62
CA HIS A 23 -4.31 16.60 -1.76
C HIS A 23 -5.19 17.04 -2.96
N PRO A 24 -6.07 18.06 -2.81
CA PRO A 24 -6.97 18.50 -3.88
C PRO A 24 -6.24 19.09 -5.10
N LYS A 25 -4.98 19.50 -4.94
CA LYS A 25 -4.12 19.98 -6.06
C LYS A 25 -3.65 18.87 -7.01
N GLY A 26 -4.06 17.61 -6.77
CA GLY A 26 -3.77 16.49 -7.66
C GLY A 26 -2.81 15.47 -7.07
N LEU A 27 -2.37 14.54 -7.92
CA LEU A 27 -1.58 13.37 -7.54
C LEU A 27 -0.18 13.77 -7.04
N GLN A 28 0.13 13.42 -5.80
CA GLN A 28 1.40 13.70 -5.14
C GLN A 28 1.93 12.38 -4.55
N VAL A 29 2.78 11.67 -5.30
CA VAL A 29 3.37 10.40 -4.82
C VAL A 29 4.46 10.71 -3.79
N LYS A 30 4.28 10.22 -2.56
CA LYS A 30 5.23 10.39 -1.45
C LYS A 30 6.31 9.32 -1.42
N GLY A 31 5.98 8.13 -1.92
CA GLY A 31 6.89 6.99 -1.94
C GLY A 31 6.26 5.80 -2.61
N THR A 32 7.10 4.86 -3.02
CA THR A 32 6.67 3.60 -3.63
C THR A 32 7.53 2.46 -3.14
N PHE A 33 6.95 1.28 -3.00
CA PHE A 33 7.68 0.05 -2.76
C PHE A 33 7.07 -1.10 -3.54
N LYS A 34 7.87 -2.14 -3.78
CA LYS A 34 7.38 -3.41 -4.33
C LYS A 34 7.22 -4.43 -3.22
N THR A 35 6.09 -5.13 -3.23
CA THR A 35 5.91 -6.28 -2.35
C THR A 35 6.78 -7.45 -2.84
N PRO A 36 7.33 -8.29 -1.94
CA PRO A 36 8.19 -9.42 -2.30
C PRO A 36 7.49 -10.56 -3.08
N THR A 37 6.18 -10.46 -3.27
CA THR A 37 5.38 -11.45 -4.00
C THR A 37 5.21 -11.04 -5.46
N GLU A 38 5.76 -11.84 -6.36
CA GLU A 38 5.54 -11.70 -7.81
C GLU A 38 4.29 -12.46 -8.30
N ARG A 39 3.61 -13.18 -7.38
CA ARG A 39 2.42 -13.97 -7.72
C ARG A 39 1.23 -13.07 -8.00
N MET A 40 0.63 -13.29 -9.17
CA MET A 40 -0.46 -12.51 -9.75
C MET A 40 -1.74 -13.34 -9.91
N PRO A 41 -2.93 -12.71 -9.87
CA PRO A 41 -3.20 -11.28 -9.62
C PRO A 41 -3.29 -10.95 -8.13
N ASN A 42 -2.75 -9.79 -7.74
CA ASN A 42 -2.64 -9.43 -6.33
C ASN A 42 -3.65 -8.33 -5.89
N ARG A 43 -4.94 -8.66 -5.98
CA ARG A 43 -6.06 -7.70 -5.81
C ARG A 43 -6.58 -7.55 -4.38
N THR A 44 -5.95 -8.16 -3.39
CA THR A 44 -6.47 -8.09 -2.02
C THR A 44 -6.42 -6.67 -1.49
N GLN A 45 -7.50 -6.25 -0.84
CA GLN A 45 -7.62 -4.93 -0.24
C GLN A 45 -6.64 -4.78 0.95
N PRO A 46 -5.89 -3.66 1.02
CA PRO A 46 -5.01 -3.36 2.16
C PRO A 46 -5.79 -3.07 3.45
N VAL A 47 -5.15 -3.32 4.60
CA VAL A 47 -5.66 -2.97 5.94
C VAL A 47 -4.56 -2.24 6.71
N ILE A 48 -4.91 -1.20 7.47
CA ILE A 48 -4.01 -0.55 8.42
C ILE A 48 -4.51 -0.78 9.84
N HIS A 49 -3.60 -1.15 10.73
CA HIS A 49 -3.85 -1.23 12.17
C HIS A 49 -2.54 -0.96 12.92
N ASP A 50 -2.59 -0.14 13.96
CA ASP A 50 -1.45 0.12 14.86
C ASP A 50 -0.14 0.48 14.12
N GLY A 51 -0.21 1.45 13.20
CA GLY A 51 0.96 1.90 12.43
C GLY A 51 1.52 0.87 11.44
N LYS A 52 0.78 -0.19 11.14
CA LYS A 52 1.21 -1.26 10.23
C LYS A 52 0.24 -1.40 9.07
N LEU A 53 0.80 -1.48 7.85
CA LEU A 53 0.08 -1.81 6.63
C LEU A 53 0.18 -3.31 6.37
N TYR A 54 -0.97 -3.96 6.25
CA TYR A 54 -1.09 -5.37 5.95
C TYR A 54 -1.54 -5.57 4.50
N LEU A 55 -0.77 -6.39 3.78
CA LEU A 55 -1.06 -6.80 2.41
C LEU A 55 -1.09 -8.31 2.33
N ARG A 56 -2.22 -8.87 1.90
CA ARG A 56 -2.33 -10.30 1.63
C ARG A 56 -2.14 -10.58 0.16
N ALA A 57 -1.38 -11.61 -0.15
CA ALA A 57 -1.22 -12.19 -1.47
C ALA A 57 -1.25 -13.71 -1.34
N HIS A 58 -2.33 -14.34 -1.81
CA HIS A 58 -2.51 -15.79 -1.69
C HIS A 58 -2.33 -16.28 -0.24
N ASP A 59 -1.31 -17.10 -0.01
CA ASP A 59 -0.89 -17.72 1.24
C ASP A 59 0.12 -16.87 2.04
N VAL A 60 0.50 -15.70 1.54
CA VAL A 60 1.45 -14.79 2.19
C VAL A 60 0.71 -13.57 2.76
N LEU A 61 0.96 -13.28 4.03
CA LEU A 61 0.59 -12.02 4.69
C LEU A 61 1.86 -11.19 4.94
N MET A 62 1.90 -10.00 4.35
CA MET A 62 3.02 -9.05 4.48
C MET A 62 2.61 -7.91 5.41
N CYS A 63 3.57 -7.44 6.20
CA CYS A 63 3.39 -6.37 7.17
C CYS A 63 4.49 -5.33 6.98
N PHE A 64 4.10 -4.06 6.82
CA PHE A 64 5.00 -2.93 6.63
C PHE A 64 4.75 -1.90 7.73
N ASP A 65 5.81 -1.45 8.39
CA ASP A 65 5.76 -0.31 9.30
C ASP A 65 5.61 0.97 8.46
N ILE A 66 4.51 1.72 8.66
CA ILE A 66 4.23 2.95 7.89
C ILE A 66 4.70 4.21 8.61
N HIS A 67 5.30 4.08 9.80
CA HIS A 67 5.97 5.18 10.50
C HIS A 67 7.46 5.25 10.18
N ARG A 68 8.05 4.18 9.63
CA ARG A 68 9.45 4.19 9.19
C ARG A 68 9.59 4.86 7.82
N PRO A 69 10.60 5.74 7.64
CA PRO A 69 10.90 6.38 6.37
C PRO A 69 11.39 5.38 5.32
#